data_AF-A0A450WAH6-F1
#
_entry.id   AF-A0A450WAH6-F1
#
_cell.length_a   1.000
_cell.length_b   1.000
_cell.length_c   1.000
_cell.angle_alpha   90.00
_cell.angle_beta   90.00
_cell.angle_gamma   90.00
#
_symmetry.space_group_name_H-M   'P 1'
#
loop_
_entity.id
_entity.type
_entity.pdbx_description
1 polymer ?
#
loop_
_entity_poly.entity_id
_entity_poly.type
_entity_poly.pdbx_seq_one_letter_code
_entity_poly.pdbx_strand_id
1 'polypeptide(L)'
;MMQAPDFTDTEIRIIQSAVNERYRKEVRLELADTECRLDPDTTILTSCPTVFWREKETNFVVMKTAEKCYRCQFFGRDLDMYGTGRKEYDDVTECAMGLLQAQADYERALSQEEDEGLAGRKDEDFA
;
A
#
# COMPACT_ATOMS: atom_id res chain seq x y z
N MET A 1 2.44 20.08 -17.13
CA MET A 1 2.39 18.77 -16.47
C MET A 1 3.80 18.45 -16.01
N MET A 2 3.99 18.21 -14.72
CA MET A 2 5.24 17.59 -14.25
C MET A 2 5.04 16.07 -14.33
N GLN A 3 6.06 15.35 -14.76
CA GLN A 3 6.06 13.89 -14.78
C GLN A 3 7.21 13.44 -13.89
N ALA A 4 6.90 12.59 -12.92
CA ALA A 4 7.92 11.95 -12.12
C ALA A 4 8.64 10.89 -12.98
N PRO A 5 9.92 10.61 -12.71
CA PRO A 5 10.67 9.60 -13.45
C PRO A 5 10.02 8.22 -13.33
N ASP A 6 9.97 7.48 -14.44
CA ASP A 6 9.49 6.10 -14.47
C ASP A 6 10.27 5.15 -13.53
N PHE A 7 9.61 4.06 -13.15
CA PHE A 7 10.29 2.96 -12.47
C PHE A 7 11.30 2.31 -13.42
N THR A 8 12.51 2.08 -12.94
CA THR A 8 13.47 1.25 -13.65
C THR A 8 13.05 -0.23 -13.56
N ASP A 9 13.45 -1.02 -14.56
CA ASP A 9 13.21 -2.47 -14.58
C ASP A 9 13.73 -3.16 -13.30
N THR A 10 14.84 -2.66 -12.74
CA THR A 10 15.37 -3.13 -11.45
C THR A 10 14.38 -2.89 -10.30
N GLU A 11 13.80 -1.68 -10.19
CA GLU A 11 12.82 -1.36 -9.15
C GLU A 11 11.58 -2.25 -9.26
N ILE A 12 11.06 -2.44 -10.48
CA ILE A 12 9.89 -3.30 -10.73
C ILE A 12 10.20 -4.74 -10.31
N ARG A 13 11.38 -5.26 -10.65
CA ARG A 13 11.81 -6.62 -10.25
C ARG A 13 11.96 -6.77 -8.75
N ILE A 14 12.42 -5.72 -8.05
CA ILE A 14 12.52 -5.73 -6.58
C ILE A 14 11.12 -5.86 -5.98
N ILE A 15 10.16 -5.03 -6.42
CA ILE A 15 8.76 -5.09 -5.95
C ILE A 15 8.18 -6.48 -6.27
N GLN A 16 8.37 -6.97 -7.48
CA GLN A 16 7.88 -8.27 -7.93
C GLN A 16 8.42 -9.41 -7.06
N SER A 17 9.71 -9.38 -6.76
CA SER A 17 10.37 -10.41 -5.96
C SER A 17 9.88 -10.36 -4.50
N ALA A 18 9.76 -9.17 -3.92
CA ALA A 18 9.27 -8.99 -2.55
C ALA A 18 7.82 -9.48 -2.39
N VAL A 19 6.95 -9.13 -3.34
CA VAL A 19 5.54 -9.56 -3.34
C VAL A 19 5.46 -11.09 -3.55
N ASN A 20 6.22 -11.64 -4.49
CA ASN A 20 6.20 -13.07 -4.77
C ASN A 20 6.73 -13.89 -3.58
N GLU A 21 7.79 -13.43 -2.93
CA GLU A 21 8.35 -14.08 -1.74
C GLU A 21 7.36 -14.05 -0.57
N ARG A 22 6.67 -12.92 -0.39
CA ARG A 22 5.68 -12.75 0.67
C ARG A 22 4.48 -13.68 0.49
N TYR A 23 3.90 -13.72 -0.70
CA TYR A 23 2.70 -14.53 -0.99
C TYR A 23 3.02 -15.95 -1.45
N ARG A 24 4.30 -16.29 -1.62
CA ARG A 24 4.81 -17.57 -2.15
C ARG A 24 4.12 -17.97 -3.46
N LYS A 25 3.75 -16.98 -4.27
CA LYS A 25 3.06 -17.15 -5.55
C LYS A 25 3.41 -16.01 -6.49
N GLU A 26 3.19 -16.21 -7.77
CA GLU A 26 3.39 -15.16 -8.76
C GLU A 26 2.21 -14.18 -8.75
N VAL A 27 2.42 -13.00 -8.19
CA VAL A 27 1.43 -11.91 -8.18
C VAL A 27 1.69 -11.02 -9.38
N ARG A 28 0.67 -10.75 -10.20
CA ARG A 28 0.84 -9.85 -11.34
C ARG A 28 0.84 -8.40 -10.86
N LEU A 29 1.96 -7.72 -11.11
CA LEU A 29 2.07 -6.28 -10.96
C LEU A 29 1.56 -5.60 -12.24
N GLU A 30 0.73 -4.59 -12.07
CA GLU A 30 0.26 -3.72 -13.15
C GLU A 30 0.94 -2.36 -13.03
N LEU A 31 1.44 -1.86 -14.15
CA LEU A 31 2.01 -0.52 -14.23
C LEU A 31 0.90 0.44 -14.67
N ALA A 32 0.73 1.52 -13.92
CA ALA A 32 -0.25 2.55 -14.15
C ALA A 32 0.39 3.93 -13.92
N ASP A 33 -0.28 4.98 -14.37
CA ASP A 33 0.09 6.36 -14.08
C ASP A 33 -0.99 6.97 -13.17
N THR A 34 -0.56 7.62 -12.09
CA THR A 34 -1.47 8.28 -11.14
C THR A 34 -1.14 9.75 -11.04
N GLU A 35 -2.13 10.60 -11.26
CA GLU A 35 -1.99 12.03 -11.05
C GLU A 35 -2.03 12.33 -9.55
N CYS A 36 -0.87 12.65 -8.99
CA CYS A 36 -0.73 12.96 -7.58
C CYS A 36 -0.40 14.44 -7.37
N ARG A 37 -1.09 15.04 -6.40
CA ARG A 37 -0.75 16.36 -5.91
C ARG A 37 0.35 16.23 -4.86
N LEU A 38 1.59 16.48 -5.27
CA LEU A 38 2.77 16.34 -4.41
C LEU A 38 2.83 17.46 -3.36
N ASP A 39 2.50 18.68 -3.78
CA ASP A 39 2.59 19.87 -2.96
C ASP A 39 1.19 20.43 -2.66
N PRO A 40 0.79 20.57 -1.37
CA PRO A 40 -0.53 21.04 -0.99
C PRO A 40 -0.78 22.53 -1.32
N ASP A 41 0.28 23.32 -1.48
CA ASP A 41 0.25 24.75 -1.82
C ASP A 41 0.11 24.97 -3.34
N THR A 42 0.40 23.95 -4.15
CA THR A 42 0.26 24.02 -5.61
C THR A 42 -0.95 23.25 -6.11
N THR A 43 -1.57 23.72 -7.19
CA THR A 43 -2.63 23.01 -7.92
C THR A 43 -2.05 22.11 -9.03
N ILE A 44 -0.74 21.88 -9.03
CA ILE A 44 -0.07 21.12 -10.09
C ILE A 44 -0.22 19.63 -9.80
N LEU A 45 -0.92 18.94 -10.69
CA LEU A 45 -0.94 17.48 -10.72
C LEU A 45 0.34 16.98 -11.40
N THR A 46 1.04 16.10 -10.70
CA THR A 46 2.23 15.42 -11.23
C THR A 46 1.82 14.01 -11.63
N SER A 47 2.10 13.63 -12.88
CA SER A 47 1.90 12.24 -13.31
C SER A 47 3.01 11.41 -12.67
N CYS A 48 2.62 10.57 -11.72
CA CYS A 48 3.52 9.69 -11.00
C CYS A 48 3.32 8.26 -11.52
N PRO A 49 4.39 7.60 -11.96
CA PRO A 49 4.31 6.20 -12.31
C PRO A 49 3.98 5.40 -11.04
N THR A 50 3.14 4.40 -11.21
CA THR A 50 2.49 3.67 -10.13
C THR A 50 2.51 2.18 -10.44
N VAL A 51 2.98 1.39 -9.47
CA VAL A 51 2.83 -0.06 -9.49
C VAL A 51 1.61 -0.41 -8.66
N PHE A 52 0.64 -1.07 -9.29
CA PHE A 52 -0.58 -1.55 -8.69
C PHE A 52 -0.58 -3.07 -8.66
N TRP A 53 -1.07 -3.66 -7.58
CA TRP A 53 -1.46 -5.06 -7.59
C TRP A 53 -2.59 -5.30 -6.61
N ARG A 54 -3.39 -6.33 -6.88
CA ARG A 54 -4.45 -6.77 -5.98
C ARG A 54 -4.07 -8.11 -5.40
N GLU A 55 -4.24 -8.24 -4.09
CA GLU A 55 -4.17 -9.52 -3.43
C GLU A 55 -5.36 -9.75 -2.50
N LYS A 56 -6.05 -10.87 -2.70
CA LYS A 56 -7.35 -11.17 -2.06
C LYS A 56 -8.33 -9.99 -2.22
N GLU A 57 -8.67 -9.33 -1.12
CA GLU A 57 -9.60 -8.20 -1.03
C GLU A 57 -8.87 -6.88 -0.71
N THR A 58 -7.54 -6.87 -0.82
CA THR A 58 -6.71 -5.69 -0.58
C THR A 58 -6.04 -5.25 -1.87
N ASN A 59 -6.09 -3.94 -2.14
CA ASN A 59 -5.42 -3.35 -3.28
C ASN A 59 -4.16 -2.64 -2.79
N PHE A 60 -3.05 -2.80 -3.50
CA PHE A 60 -1.77 -2.22 -3.16
C PHE A 60 -1.32 -1.29 -4.27
N VAL A 61 -0.75 -0.17 -3.87
CA VAL A 61 -0.34 0.91 -4.76
C VAL A 61 0.99 1.47 -4.30
N VAL A 62 1.99 1.46 -5.18
CA VAL A 62 3.30 2.08 -4.97
C VAL A 62 3.52 3.14 -6.04
N MET A 63 3.51 4.41 -5.65
CA MET A 63 3.68 5.57 -6.51
C MET A 63 5.10 6.11 -6.38
N LYS A 64 5.72 6.48 -7.51
CA LYS A 64 7.02 7.17 -7.54
C LYS A 64 6.80 8.66 -7.70
N THR A 65 7.15 9.45 -6.69
CA THR A 65 6.89 10.89 -6.66
C THR A 65 8.07 11.72 -7.14
N ALA A 66 9.30 11.23 -6.98
CA ALA A 66 10.52 11.88 -7.45
C ALA A 66 11.67 10.85 -7.65
N GLU A 67 12.85 11.32 -8.08
CA GLU A 67 14.06 10.49 -8.09
C GLU A 67 14.37 10.01 -6.68
N LYS A 68 14.18 8.71 -6.43
CA LYS A 68 14.30 8.08 -5.11
C LYS A 68 13.27 8.54 -4.08
N CYS A 69 12.09 9.01 -4.48
CA CYS A 69 10.98 9.20 -3.54
C CYS A 69 9.81 8.30 -3.94
N TYR A 70 9.40 7.45 -3.00
CA TYR A 70 8.33 6.48 -3.19
C TYR A 70 7.26 6.66 -2.12
N ARG A 71 6.00 6.57 -2.53
CA ARG A 71 4.83 6.51 -1.63
C ARG A 71 4.13 5.19 -1.82
N CYS A 72 3.70 4.57 -0.74
CA CYS A 72 2.91 3.37 -0.79
C CYS A 72 1.62 3.52 0.00
N GLN A 73 0.54 2.98 -0.56
CA GLN A 73 -0.79 2.96 0.02
C GLN A 73 -1.44 1.62 -0.28
N PHE A 74 -2.27 1.14 0.65
CA PHE A 74 -3.13 0.00 0.40
C PHE A 74 -4.58 0.36 0.73
N PHE A 75 -5.50 -0.33 0.06
CA PHE A 75 -6.94 -0.17 0.26
C PHE A 75 -7.51 -1.46 0.82
N GLY A 76 -8.15 -1.37 1.97
CA GLY A 76 -8.84 -2.48 2.63
C GLY A 76 -10.20 -2.80 1.99
N ARG A 77 -11.00 -3.62 2.69
CA ARG A 77 -12.34 -4.04 2.23
C ARG A 77 -13.31 -2.88 2.04
N ASP A 78 -13.28 -1.88 2.93
CA ASP A 78 -14.23 -0.77 2.95
C ASP A 78 -13.82 0.42 2.07
N LEU A 79 -12.89 0.22 1.13
CA LEU A 79 -12.21 1.29 0.38
C LEU A 79 -11.45 2.29 1.27
N ASP A 80 -11.27 1.99 2.55
CA ASP A 80 -10.43 2.78 3.43
C ASP A 80 -8.99 2.80 2.92
N MET A 81 -8.48 4.02 2.76
CA MET A 81 -7.14 4.28 2.29
C MET A 81 -6.19 4.25 3.49
N TYR A 82 -5.37 3.21 3.57
CA TYR A 82 -4.37 3.04 4.61
C TYR A 82 -2.98 3.31 4.03
N GLY A 83 -2.34 4.35 4.56
CA GLY A 83 -0.92 4.58 4.33
C GLY A 83 -0.07 3.81 5.34
N THR A 84 1.20 3.59 5.03
CA THR A 84 2.16 2.96 5.96
C THR A 84 2.60 3.87 7.12
N GLY A 85 1.98 5.04 7.27
CA GLY A 85 2.36 6.07 8.25
C GLY A 85 3.65 6.84 7.90
N ARG A 86 4.47 6.35 6.96
CA ARG A 86 5.56 7.12 6.35
C ARG A 86 5.04 7.88 5.13
N LYS A 87 5.28 9.19 5.11
CA LYS A 87 4.88 10.04 3.98
C LYS A 87 5.62 9.65 2.71
N GLU A 88 6.92 9.38 2.78
CA GLU A 88 7.81 9.12 1.64
C GLU A 88 8.93 8.16 2.06
N TYR A 89 9.37 7.32 1.13
CA TYR A 89 10.49 6.40 1.26
C TYR A 89 11.57 6.75 0.26
N ASP A 90 12.82 6.65 0.67
CA ASP A 90 13.98 6.88 -0.19
C ASP A 90 14.38 5.65 -1.02
N ASP A 91 13.87 4.48 -0.65
CA ASP A 91 14.19 3.18 -1.25
C ASP A 91 12.93 2.36 -1.58
N VAL A 92 12.89 1.77 -2.77
CA VAL A 92 11.75 0.99 -3.27
C VAL A 92 11.56 -0.32 -2.47
N THR A 93 12.65 -0.89 -1.97
CA THR A 93 12.63 -2.13 -1.19
C THR A 93 11.99 -1.88 0.17
N GLU A 94 12.45 -0.83 0.86
CA GLU A 94 11.86 -0.37 2.13
C GLU A 94 10.40 0.01 1.96
N CYS A 95 10.06 0.64 0.84
CA CYS A 95 8.68 1.02 0.50
C CYS A 95 7.78 -0.22 0.34
N ALA A 96 8.21 -1.21 -0.44
CA ALA A 96 7.46 -2.45 -0.67
C ALA A 96 7.36 -3.30 0.60
N MET A 97 8.47 -3.48 1.34
CA MET A 97 8.47 -4.22 2.59
C MET A 97 7.61 -3.54 3.66
N GLY A 98 7.72 -2.22 3.81
CA GLY A 98 6.91 -1.43 4.73
C GLY A 98 5.42 -1.52 4.41
N LEU A 99 5.05 -1.56 3.13
CA LEU A 99 3.67 -1.75 2.69
C LEU A 99 3.12 -3.13 3.08
N LEU A 100 3.89 -4.18 2.81
CA LEU A 100 3.51 -5.56 3.16
C LEU A 100 3.44 -5.75 4.68
N GLN A 101 4.32 -5.10 5.43
CA GLN A 101 4.30 -5.14 6.89
C GLN A 101 3.10 -4.38 7.45
N ALA A 102 2.81 -3.17 6.96
CA ALA A 102 1.65 -2.39 7.37
C ALA A 102 0.32 -3.14 7.12
N GLN A 103 0.20 -3.84 5.99
CA GLN A 103 -0.96 -4.67 5.72
C GLN A 103 -1.05 -5.87 6.68
N ALA A 104 0.07 -6.52 7.01
CA ALA A 104 0.08 -7.61 7.98
C ALA A 104 -0.26 -7.15 9.41
N ASP A 105 0.19 -5.95 9.81
CA ASP A 105 -0.18 -5.32 11.09
C ASP A 105 -1.67 -4.95 11.11
N TYR A 106 -2.22 -4.44 10.00
CA TYR A 106 -3.65 -4.15 9.87
C TYR A 106 -4.51 -5.42 9.93
N GLU A 107 -4.14 -6.50 9.23
CA GLU A 107 -4.84 -7.79 9.35
C GLU A 107 -4.82 -8.33 10.79
N ARG A 108 -3.72 -8.13 11.53
CA ARG A 108 -3.64 -8.53 12.94
C ARG A 108 -4.53 -7.67 13.84
N ALA A 109 -4.53 -6.35 13.64
CA ALA A 109 -5.39 -5.44 14.40
C ALA A 109 -6.86 -5.78 14.20
N LEU A 110 -7.29 -5.96 12.95
CA LEU A 110 -8.66 -6.34 12.62
C LEU A 110 -9.06 -7.68 13.27
N SER A 111 -8.17 -8.67 13.23
CA SER A 111 -8.41 -9.98 13.87
C SER A 111 -8.53 -9.88 15.39
N GLN A 112 -7.87 -8.91 16.03
CA GLN A 112 -7.97 -8.67 17.48
C GLN A 112 -9.27 -7.94 17.84
N GLU A 113 -9.66 -6.96 17.03
CA GLU A 113 -10.91 -6.20 17.20
C GLU A 113 -12.15 -7.10 17.01
N GLU A 114 -12.10 -8.05 16.07
CA GLU A 114 -13.16 -9.05 15.87
C GLU A 114 -13.30 -10.03 17.05
N ASP A 115 -12.18 -10.38 17.73
CA ASP A 115 -12.18 -11.26 18.91
C ASP A 115 -12.69 -10.53 20.17
N GLU A 116 -12.32 -9.26 20.36
CA GLU A 116 -12.83 -8.41 21.46
C GLU A 116 -14.32 -8.05 21.27
N GLY A 117 -14.78 -7.84 20.03
CA GLY A 117 -16.19 -7.59 19.71
C GLY A 117 -17.11 -8.80 19.95
N LEU A 118 -16.59 -10.03 19.90
CA LEU A 118 -17.34 -11.25 20.20
C LEU A 118 -17.44 -11.53 21.71
N ALA A 119 -16.46 -11.09 22.49
CA ALA A 119 -16.44 -11.25 23.95
C ALA A 119 -17.45 -10.33 24.65
N GLY A 120 -17.75 -9.15 24.10
CA GLY A 120 -18.69 -8.18 24.68
C GLY A 120 -20.18 -8.48 24.50
N ARG A 121 -20.58 -9.51 23.73
CA ARG A 121 -21.99 -9.86 23.48
C ARG A 121 -22.55 -11.00 24.34
N LYS A 122 -21.76 -11.58 25.25
CA LYS A 122 -22.18 -12.74 26.05
C LYS A 122 -22.74 -12.44 27.44
N ASP A 123 -22.70 -11.20 27.91
CA ASP A 123 -23.07 -10.86 29.30
C ASP A 123 -24.48 -10.27 29.50
N GLU A 124 -25.30 -10.10 28.45
CA GLU A 124 -26.62 -9.45 28.58
C GLU A 124 -27.86 -10.37 28.36
N ASP A 125 -27.71 -11.69 28.28
CA ASP A 125 -28.87 -12.62 28.09
C ASP A 125 -29.16 -13.53 29.30
N PHE A 126 -28.58 -13.26 30.48
CA PHE A 126 -28.92 -13.97 31.72
C PHE A 126 -29.02 -13.02 32.91
N ALA A 127 -30.10 -12.24 32.99
CA ALA A 127 -30.59 -11.66 34.25
C ALA A 127 -32.11 -11.39 34.19
#